data_AF-A0AAW8BFM0-F1
#
_entry.id   AF-A0AAW8BFM0-F1
#
_cell.length_a   1.000
_cell.length_b   1.000
_cell.length_c   1.000
_cell.angle_alpha   90.00
_cell.angle_beta   90.00
_cell.angle_gamma   90.00
#
_symmetry.space_group_name_H-M   'P 1'
#
loop_
_entity.id
_entity.type
_entity.pdbx_description
1 polymer ?
#
loop_
_entity_poly.entity_id
_entity_poly.type
_entity_poly.pdbx_seq_one_letter_code
_entity_poly.pdbx_strand_id
1 'polypeptide(L)' 'MNWKNFEIEKPKSSGVFLISIRNNQHFFSYLSYYNSDVDTWHLYDALTDKVGEIIKLEVVGYLEGLTTFIG' A
#
# COMPACT_ATOMS: atom_id res chain seq x y z
N MET A 1 10.01 5.46 -11.00
CA MET A 1 9.32 4.71 -9.93
C MET A 1 10.23 4.69 -8.73
N ASN A 2 9.93 5.45 -7.69
CA ASN A 2 10.76 5.52 -6.48
C ASN A 2 9.96 4.92 -5.33
N TRP A 3 10.48 3.85 -4.74
CA TRP A 3 9.94 3.30 -3.50
C TRP A 3 10.21 4.27 -2.37
N LYS A 4 9.18 4.59 -1.60
CA LYS A 4 9.26 5.37 -0.37
C LYS A 4 9.22 4.42 0.82
N ASN A 5 10.05 4.69 1.82
CA ASN A 5 10.03 3.95 3.09
C ASN A 5 8.88 4.47 3.95
N PHE A 6 7.97 3.58 4.35
CA PHE A 6 6.75 3.95 5.08
C PHE A 6 7.05 4.46 6.51
N GLU A 7 8.12 3.98 7.15
CA GLU A 7 8.54 4.45 8.48
C GLU A 7 9.13 5.87 8.44
N ILE A 8 9.65 6.29 7.27
CA ILE A 8 10.29 7.61 7.10
C ILE A 8 9.27 8.65 6.62
N GLU A 9 8.47 8.30 5.62
CA GLU A 9 7.52 9.22 4.99
C GLU A 9 6.23 8.48 4.65
N LYS A 10 5.12 8.80 5.32
CA LYS A 10 3.82 8.21 5.02
C LYS A 10 3.14 8.89 3.82
N PRO A 11 2.25 8.20 3.09
CA PRO A 11 1.44 8.83 2.06
C PRO A 11 0.63 9.99 2.65
N LYS A 12 0.55 11.11 1.92
CA LYS A 12 -0.15 12.31 2.40
C LYS A 12 -1.66 12.25 2.28
N SER A 13 -2.17 11.34 1.47
CA SER A 13 -3.60 11.19 1.17
C SER A 13 -3.97 9.73 1.06
N SER A 14 -5.23 9.42 1.37
CA SER A 14 -5.81 8.12 1.07
C SER A 14 -5.71 7.78 -0.42
N GLY A 15 -5.57 6.50 -0.74
CA GLY A 15 -5.47 6.06 -2.13
C GLY A 15 -4.89 4.66 -2.29
N VAL A 16 -4.80 4.21 -3.54
CA VAL A 16 -4.26 2.90 -3.89
C VAL A 16 -2.76 3.01 -4.18
N PHE A 17 -1.97 2.17 -3.53
CA PHE A 17 -0.52 2.09 -3.67
C PHE A 17 -0.09 0.63 -3.81
N LEU A 18 1.06 0.39 -4.44
CA LEU A 18 1.75 -0.89 -4.36
C LEU A 18 2.62 -0.81 -3.13
N ILE A 19 2.37 -1.69 -2.17
CA ILE A 19 3.15 -1.74 -0.94
C ILE A 19 4.05 -2.96 -0.94
N SER A 20 5.10 -2.88 -0.13
CA SER A 20 5.93 -4.00 0.24
C SER A 20 5.70 -4.31 1.71
N ILE A 21 5.28 -5.53 2.02
CA ILE A 21 5.23 -6.05 3.38
C ILE A 21 6.39 -6.96 3.67
N ARG A 22 6.82 -6.94 4.92
CA ARG A 22 7.76 -7.91 5.48
C ARG A 22 7.01 -8.91 6.35
N ASN A 23 7.29 -10.20 6.14
CA ASN A 23 6.90 -11.28 7.04
C ASN A 23 8.14 -12.14 7.29
N ASN A 24 8.75 -11.98 8.48
CA ASN A 24 10.06 -12.53 8.81
C ASN A 24 11.14 -12.09 7.80
N GLN A 25 11.75 -13.04 7.08
CA GLN A 25 12.79 -12.78 6.08
C GLN A 25 12.23 -12.60 4.65
N HIS A 26 10.91 -12.70 4.48
CA HIS A 26 10.28 -12.63 3.16
C HIS A 26 9.60 -11.28 2.94
N PHE A 27 9.70 -10.80 1.70
CA PHE A 27 9.03 -9.59 1.25
C PHE A 27 7.99 -9.95 0.20
N PHE A 28 6.81 -9.38 0.33
CA PHE A 28 5.72 -9.53 -0.64
C PHE A 28 5.26 -8.15 -1.10
N SER A 29 4.89 -8.04 -2.37
CA SER A 29 4.34 -6.79 -2.91
C SER A 29 2.92 -7.00 -3.41
N TYR A 30 2.01 -6.07 -3.10
CA TYR A 30 0.61 -6.16 -3.48
C TYR A 30 -0.03 -4.78 -3.47
N LEU A 31 -1.12 -4.63 -4.24
CA LEU A 31 -1.91 -3.41 -4.25
C LEU A 31 -2.69 -3.30 -2.95
N SER A 32 -2.71 -2.11 -2.38
CA SER A 32 -3.36 -1.83 -1.09
C SER A 32 -3.89 -0.42 -1.07
N TYR A 33 -4.96 -0.22 -0.33
CA TYR A 33 -5.53 1.08 -0.09
C TYR A 33 -4.99 1.63 1.23
N TYR A 34 -4.36 2.80 1.19
CA TYR A 34 -4.01 3.55 2.39
C TYR A 34 -5.19 4.45 2.78
N ASN A 35 -5.54 4.44 4.06
CA ASN A 35 -6.49 5.39 4.65
C ASN A 35 -5.72 6.39 5.52
N SER A 36 -5.61 7.64 5.05
CA SER A 36 -4.88 8.70 5.76
C SER A 36 -5.60 9.22 7.02
N ASP A 37 -6.91 9.01 7.14
CA ASP A 37 -7.69 9.51 8.29
C ASP A 37 -7.41 8.70 9.56
N VAL A 38 -7.14 7.41 9.38
CA VAL A 38 -6.86 6.46 10.47
C VAL A 38 -5.48 5.83 10.39
N ASP A 39 -4.65 6.23 9.41
CA ASP A 39 -3.27 5.77 9.23
C ASP A 39 -3.16 4.23 9.14
N THR A 40 -4.04 3.63 8.33
CA THR A 40 -4.10 2.17 8.14
C THR A 40 -4.00 1.76 6.68
N TRP A 41 -3.39 0.60 6.47
CA TRP A 41 -3.36 -0.10 5.19
C TRP A 41 -4.48 -1.13 5.13
N HIS A 42 -5.14 -1.22 3.98
CA HIS A 42 -6.21 -2.17 3.69
C HIS A 42 -5.90 -2.97 2.43
N LEU A 43 -6.33 -4.23 2.40
CA LEU A 43 -6.36 -5.02 1.18
C LEU A 43 -7.18 -4.28 0.12
N TYR A 44 -6.70 -4.27 -1.11
CA TYR A 44 -7.41 -3.67 -2.23
C TYR A 44 -7.52 -4.67 -3.36
N ASP A 45 -8.76 -4.98 -3.75
CA ASP A 45 -9.05 -5.82 -4.90
C ASP A 45 -9.28 -4.93 -6.12
N ALA A 46 -8.28 -4.88 -7.01
CA ALA A 46 -8.33 -4.08 -8.24
C ALA A 46 -9.34 -4.60 -9.28
N LEU A 47 -9.78 -5.86 -9.20
CA LEU A 47 -10.78 -6.41 -10.13
C LEU A 47 -12.20 -5.98 -9.78
N THR A 48 -12.47 -5.81 -8.48
CA THR A 48 -13.80 -5.43 -7.98
C THR A 48 -13.86 -3.99 -7.45
N ASP A 49 -12.73 -3.28 -7.45
CA ASP A 49 -12.55 -1.94 -6.87
C ASP A 49 -13.02 -1.86 -5.41
N LYS A 50 -12.67 -2.88 -4.61
CA LYS A 50 -13.10 -3.01 -3.22
C LYS A 50 -11.94 -2.85 -2.25
N VAL A 51 -12.19 -2.04 -1.22
CA VAL A 51 -11.34 -1.96 -0.01
C VAL A 51 -11.80 -3.02 0.96
N GLY A 52 -10.88 -3.90 1.35
CA GLY A 52 -11.10 -5.04 2.23
C GLY A 52 -10.55 -4.84 3.64
N GLU A 53 -10.08 -5.95 4.21
CA GLU A 53 -9.60 -6.01 5.59
C GLU A 53 -8.32 -5.19 5.82
N ILE A 54 -8.10 -4.79 7.07
CA ILE A 54 -6.89 -4.10 7.51
C ILE A 54 -5.69 -5.05 7.45
N ILE A 55 -4.61 -4.59 6.84
CA ILE A 55 -3.32 -5.26 6.83
C ILE A 55 -2.66 -5.08 8.20
N LYS A 56 -2.40 -6.19 8.88
CA LYS A 56 -1.72 -6.21 10.19
C LYS A 56 -0.22 -6.52 10.10
N LEU A 57 0.30 -6.74 8.89
CA LEU A 57 1.71 -7.03 8.63
C LEU A 57 2.52 -5.73 8.53
N GLU A 58 3.83 -5.84 8.78
CA GLU A 58 4.77 -4.71 8.70
C GLU A 58 4.86 -4.22 7.25
N VAL A 59 4.43 -2.99 6.99
CA VAL A 59 4.59 -2.32 5.71
C VAL A 59 5.91 -1.56 5.73
N VAL A 60 6.87 -1.99 4.91
CA VAL A 60 8.23 -1.40 4.88
C VAL A 60 8.35 -0.26 3.88
N GLY A 61 7.50 -0.27 2.84
CA GLY A 61 7.54 0.77 1.82
C GLY A 61 6.35 0.71 0.88
N TYR A 62 6.19 1.77 0.11
CA TYR A 62 5.12 1.93 -0.87
C TYR A 62 5.63 2.67 -2.10
N LEU A 63 4.85 2.56 -3.18
CA LEU A 63 5.13 3.22 -4.44
C LEU A 63 3.95 4.12 -4.81
N GLU A 64 4.25 5.40 -5.02
CA GLU A 64 3.30 6.39 -5.53
C GLU A 64 3.20 6.34 -7.06
N GLY A 65 2.01 6.59 -7.60
CA GLY A 65 1.82 6.81 -9.05
C GLY A 65 1.51 5.56 -9.90
N LEU A 66 0.97 4.49 -9.31
CA LEU A 66 0.51 3.32 -10.09
C LEU A 66 -0.65 3.60 -11.04
N THR A 67 -1.43 4.66 -10.76
CA THR A 67 -2.52 5.12 -11.61
C THR A 67 -2.11 5.44 -13.05
N THR A 68 -0.81 5.55 -13.34
CA THR A 68 -0.30 5.80 -14.70
C THR A 68 -0.17 4.54 -15.57
N PHE A 69 -0.27 3.33 -15.02
CA PHE A 69 0.05 2.09 -15.75
C PHE A 69 -1.09 1.08 -15.84
N ILE A 70 -2.22 1.34 -15.17
CA ILE A 70 -3.45 0.53 -15.29
C ILE A 70 -4.47 1.33 -16.11
N GLY A 71 -4.08 1.68 -17.34
CA GLY A 71 -4.88 2.42 -18.32
C GLY A 71 -4.74 1.80 -19.70
#